data_AF-A0A8I6YFU7-F1
#
_entry.id   AF-A0A8I6YFU7-F1
#
_cell.length_a   1.000
_cell.length_b   1.000
_cell.length_c   1.000
_cell.angle_alpha   90.00
_cell.angle_beta   90.00
_cell.angle_gamma   90.00
#
_symmetry.space_group_name_H-M   'P 1'
#
loop_
_entity.id
_entity.type
_entity.pdbx_description
1 polymer ?
#
loop_
_entity_poly.entity_id
_entity_poly.type
_entity_poly.pdbx_seq_one_letter_code
_entity_poly.pdbx_strand_id
1 'polypeptide(L)'
;MIHDLIAHKSAEENFIVAIDYRCRKNVSLSHKVRRLSLVFGDARYAKTPANIRKSHVRSVRFSGLLESMPCLTEFKLVRVLNLQLSGQGRRDDDMADLSGISEMLQLRYLQIACDVCIKLPNHVLQYLGTLDITDARFAPVPWDVNFPRLLHLHLSLPVQRDLLDGIDRIRSPSLMSLGKLNNLQELHLTISSLSTFQHVAKNMEALGSLLGGHGNLKTIAVAHASSATNTAASKTNILWDCMEPPPLLERFEFSPHTSCIFSQVPSWVGKLDNLCILKIAVRGLLTHCVDNLRGLPALTTLSLYVETPPDNKIIFDKVGFSVLKYFMFTFMRGIAMVKFEADAMPNLWKLKLVFDAIPPMDQQWKTNGHGTALISIDYMLGLREIFTKFGGAAADLEYVSRIGIVSNHLSNPIIDVQLAGSGSYGDENTEVEITTTDEILGEIPDKIII
;
A
#
# COMPACT_ATOMS: atom_id res chain seq x y z
N MET A 1 11.50 -4.25 -32.38
CA MET A 1 12.70 -5.07 -32.70
C MET A 1 13.15 -5.98 -31.56
N ILE A 2 13.58 -5.50 -30.38
CA ILE A 2 14.00 -6.40 -29.28
C ILE A 2 12.81 -7.19 -28.70
N HIS A 3 11.67 -6.53 -28.46
CA HIS A 3 10.46 -7.19 -27.96
C HIS A 3 9.94 -8.27 -28.92
N ASP A 4 9.92 -7.99 -30.22
CA ASP A 4 9.46 -8.93 -31.24
C ASP A 4 10.43 -10.10 -31.41
N LEU A 5 11.74 -9.85 -31.28
CA LEU A 5 12.77 -10.89 -31.26
C LEU A 5 12.65 -11.77 -30.01
N ILE A 6 12.38 -11.19 -28.82
CA ILE A 6 12.13 -11.93 -27.57
C ILE A 6 10.85 -12.76 -27.68
N ALA A 7 9.78 -12.19 -28.21
CA ALA A 7 8.51 -12.89 -28.41
C ALA A 7 8.66 -14.03 -29.42
N HIS A 8 9.34 -13.78 -30.54
CA HIS A 8 9.63 -14.77 -31.57
C HIS A 8 10.53 -15.89 -31.03
N LYS A 9 11.64 -15.58 -30.35
CA LYS A 9 12.51 -16.56 -29.69
C LYS A 9 11.80 -17.34 -28.59
N SER A 10 10.93 -16.68 -27.83
CA SER A 10 10.14 -17.33 -26.77
C SER A 10 9.08 -18.28 -27.34
N ALA A 11 8.48 -17.97 -28.49
CA ALA A 11 7.58 -18.85 -29.21
C ALA A 11 8.33 -20.01 -29.91
N GLU A 12 9.47 -19.72 -30.53
CA GLU A 12 10.35 -20.69 -31.20
C GLU A 12 10.87 -21.74 -30.21
N GLU A 13 11.30 -21.32 -29.01
CA GLU A 13 11.76 -22.23 -27.95
C GLU A 13 10.63 -22.77 -27.04
N ASN A 14 9.37 -22.40 -27.29
CA ASN A 14 8.24 -22.67 -26.38
C ASN A 14 8.57 -22.34 -24.90
N PHE A 15 9.23 -21.19 -24.71
CA PHE A 15 9.73 -20.74 -23.43
C PHE A 15 8.60 -20.48 -22.43
N ILE A 16 7.41 -20.20 -22.93
CA ILE A 16 6.17 -19.97 -22.19
C ILE A 16 5.07 -20.83 -22.80
N VAL A 17 4.45 -21.68 -21.98
CA VAL A 17 3.23 -22.41 -22.33
C VAL A 17 2.13 -21.89 -21.42
N ALA A 18 1.08 -21.32 -22.02
CA ALA A 18 -0.16 -20.98 -21.33
C ALA A 18 -1.25 -21.96 -21.75
N ILE A 19 -1.84 -22.65 -20.77
CA ILE A 19 -2.98 -23.53 -20.97
C ILE A 19 -4.16 -22.88 -20.29
N ASP A 20 -5.09 -22.37 -21.10
CA ASP A 20 -6.38 -21.89 -20.64
C ASP A 20 -7.42 -22.96 -20.94
N TYR A 21 -8.03 -23.52 -19.88
CA TYR A 21 -9.05 -24.56 -20.04
C TYR A 21 -10.30 -24.06 -20.79
N ARG A 22 -10.59 -22.75 -20.73
CA ARG A 22 -11.72 -22.14 -21.45
C ARG A 22 -11.43 -22.04 -22.95
N CYS A 23 -10.16 -21.90 -23.33
CA CYS A 23 -9.71 -21.85 -24.71
C CYS A 23 -9.14 -23.21 -25.13
N ARG A 24 -10.00 -24.12 -25.60
CA ARG A 24 -9.66 -25.48 -26.11
C ARG A 24 -8.86 -25.44 -27.43
N LYS A 25 -7.71 -24.75 -27.46
CA LYS A 25 -6.71 -24.89 -28.53
C LYS A 25 -5.71 -25.93 -28.07
N ASN A 26 -5.65 -27.05 -28.80
CA ASN A 26 -4.63 -28.07 -28.61
C ASN A 26 -3.26 -27.46 -28.95
N VAL A 27 -2.57 -26.92 -27.96
CA VAL A 27 -1.18 -26.46 -28.14
C VAL A 27 -0.33 -27.70 -28.41
N SER A 28 0.40 -27.72 -29.52
CA SER A 28 1.42 -28.73 -29.78
C SER A 28 2.57 -28.52 -28.80
N LEU A 29 2.51 -29.18 -27.66
CA LEU A 29 3.44 -28.98 -26.55
C LEU A 29 4.78 -29.64 -26.87
N SER A 30 5.82 -28.82 -27.02
CA SER A 30 7.22 -29.25 -27.08
C SER A 30 7.69 -29.81 -25.72
N HIS A 31 8.65 -30.73 -25.75
CA HIS A 31 9.22 -31.39 -24.57
C HIS A 31 10.06 -30.47 -23.65
N LYS A 32 10.32 -29.20 -24.01
CA LYS A 32 11.21 -28.29 -23.26
C LYS A 32 10.49 -27.01 -22.81
N VAL A 33 9.54 -27.15 -21.88
CA VAL A 33 8.86 -25.99 -21.26
C VAL A 33 9.68 -25.44 -20.11
N ARG A 34 10.01 -24.14 -20.13
CA ARG A 34 10.70 -23.44 -19.03
C ARG A 34 9.77 -22.60 -18.16
N ARG A 35 8.68 -22.07 -18.72
CA ARG A 35 7.64 -21.33 -17.99
C ARG A 35 6.28 -21.93 -18.32
N LEU A 36 5.52 -22.28 -17.29
CA LEU A 36 4.22 -22.92 -17.42
C LEU A 36 3.16 -22.06 -16.73
N SER A 37 2.11 -21.69 -17.45
CA SER A 37 0.93 -21.02 -16.89
C SER A 37 -0.29 -21.90 -17.10
N LEU A 38 -0.97 -22.25 -16.02
CA LEU A 38 -2.17 -23.07 -16.02
C LEU A 38 -3.32 -22.22 -15.51
N VAL A 39 -4.27 -21.91 -16.37
CA VAL A 39 -5.46 -21.11 -16.04
C VAL A 39 -6.68 -21.99 -16.24
N PHE A 40 -7.19 -22.53 -15.14
CA PHE A 40 -8.31 -23.46 -15.14
C PHE A 40 -9.62 -22.82 -14.69
N GLY A 41 -9.55 -21.68 -13.99
CA GLY A 41 -10.74 -21.04 -13.40
C GLY A 41 -11.51 -22.01 -12.51
N ASP A 42 -12.83 -22.06 -12.67
CA ASP A 42 -13.72 -22.91 -11.88
C ASP A 42 -13.87 -24.35 -12.41
N ALA A 43 -13.02 -24.74 -13.38
CA ALA A 43 -13.07 -26.07 -13.96
C ALA A 43 -12.63 -27.14 -12.94
N ARG A 44 -13.60 -27.97 -12.53
CA ARG A 44 -13.34 -29.17 -11.74
C ARG A 44 -12.64 -30.22 -12.60
N TYR A 45 -11.63 -30.89 -12.02
CA TYR A 45 -10.88 -31.98 -12.66
C TYR A 45 -10.04 -31.58 -13.88
N ALA A 46 -9.77 -30.30 -14.10
CA ALA A 46 -8.81 -29.86 -15.09
C ALA A 46 -7.42 -30.43 -14.72
N LYS A 47 -6.79 -31.13 -15.67
CA LYS A 47 -5.48 -31.75 -15.47
C LYS A 47 -4.44 -31.08 -16.34
N THR A 48 -3.23 -30.97 -15.80
CA THR A 48 -2.07 -30.60 -16.61
C THR A 48 -1.85 -31.67 -17.69
N PRO A 49 -1.64 -31.29 -18.96
CA PRO A 49 -1.34 -32.24 -20.03
C PRO A 49 -0.12 -33.12 -19.71
N ALA A 50 -0.25 -34.43 -19.95
CA ALA A 50 0.77 -35.42 -19.60
C ALA A 50 2.07 -35.30 -20.41
N ASN A 51 2.04 -34.60 -21.55
CA ASN A 51 3.16 -34.40 -22.45
C ASN A 51 4.16 -33.31 -21.99
N ILE A 52 3.86 -32.56 -20.93
CA ILE A 52 4.75 -31.52 -20.41
C ILE A 52 5.80 -32.13 -19.47
N ARG A 53 7.07 -31.95 -19.82
CA ARG A 53 8.20 -32.38 -18.98
C ARG A 53 8.45 -31.38 -17.84
N LYS A 54 7.72 -31.54 -16.73
CA LYS A 54 7.74 -30.67 -15.53
C LYS A 54 9.12 -30.45 -14.92
N SER A 55 10.04 -31.42 -15.06
CA SER A 55 11.40 -31.33 -14.50
C SER A 55 12.28 -30.22 -15.07
N HIS A 56 11.94 -29.63 -16.21
CA HIS A 56 12.70 -28.53 -16.83
C HIS A 56 12.09 -27.14 -16.57
N VAL A 57 10.90 -27.11 -15.95
CA VAL A 57 10.16 -25.88 -15.70
C VAL A 57 10.82 -25.11 -14.56
N ARG A 58 11.03 -23.82 -14.79
CA ARG A 58 11.66 -22.87 -13.87
C ARG A 58 10.68 -21.83 -13.31
N SER A 59 9.53 -21.65 -13.95
CA SER A 59 8.47 -20.78 -13.47
C SER A 59 7.11 -21.43 -13.69
N VAL A 60 6.27 -21.41 -12.65
CA VAL A 60 4.91 -21.93 -12.71
C VAL A 60 3.95 -20.84 -12.23
N ARG A 61 2.92 -20.58 -13.02
CA ARG A 61 1.73 -19.85 -12.60
C ARG A 61 0.55 -20.80 -12.65
N PHE A 62 -0.23 -20.88 -11.58
CA PHE A 62 -1.45 -21.66 -11.52
C PHE A 62 -2.61 -20.76 -11.07
N SER A 63 -3.75 -20.84 -11.74
CA SER A 63 -4.98 -20.15 -11.38
C SER A 63 -6.17 -21.11 -11.51
N GLY A 64 -6.84 -21.40 -10.40
CA GLY A 64 -8.07 -22.19 -10.40
C GLY A 64 -8.31 -22.92 -9.08
N LEU A 65 -9.22 -23.90 -9.13
CA LEU A 65 -9.57 -24.71 -7.97
C LEU A 65 -8.38 -25.50 -7.41
N LEU A 66 -8.26 -25.54 -6.08
CA LEU A 66 -7.22 -26.30 -5.37
C LEU A 66 -7.15 -27.77 -5.81
N GLU A 67 -8.31 -28.38 -6.08
CA GLU A 67 -8.46 -29.78 -6.53
C GLU A 67 -7.82 -30.05 -7.90
N SER A 68 -7.71 -29.01 -8.73
CA SER A 68 -7.13 -29.06 -10.06
C SER A 68 -5.64 -28.67 -10.07
N MET A 69 -5.06 -28.38 -8.89
CA MET A 69 -3.67 -27.99 -8.76
C MET A 69 -2.74 -29.16 -9.14
N PRO A 70 -1.72 -28.93 -10.00
CA PRO A 70 -0.75 -29.97 -10.30
C PRO A 70 0.06 -30.35 -9.06
N CYS A 71 0.56 -31.59 -9.03
CA CYS A 71 1.47 -32.02 -7.99
C CYS A 71 2.77 -31.21 -8.03
N LEU A 72 2.97 -30.36 -7.02
CA LEU A 72 4.07 -29.39 -6.96
C LEU A 72 5.44 -30.08 -6.85
N THR A 73 5.50 -31.28 -6.30
CA THR A 73 6.74 -32.06 -6.12
C THR A 73 7.36 -32.53 -7.45
N GLU A 74 6.61 -32.52 -8.55
CA GLU A 74 7.12 -32.89 -9.87
C GLU A 74 8.03 -31.79 -10.49
N PHE A 75 8.01 -30.59 -9.92
CA PHE A 75 8.69 -29.41 -10.44
C PHE A 75 10.03 -29.13 -9.73
N LYS A 76 11.08 -29.84 -10.14
CA LYS A 76 12.40 -29.82 -9.46
C LYS A 76 13.25 -28.56 -9.64
N LEU A 77 13.02 -27.77 -10.69
CA LEU A 77 13.87 -26.61 -11.06
C LEU A 77 13.14 -25.27 -10.93
N VAL A 78 11.97 -25.23 -10.29
CA VAL A 78 11.18 -24.01 -10.15
C VAL A 78 11.88 -23.00 -9.24
N ARG A 79 11.93 -21.77 -9.73
CA ARG A 79 12.47 -20.59 -9.06
C ARG A 79 11.39 -19.55 -8.77
N VAL A 80 10.31 -19.55 -9.54
CA VAL A 80 9.19 -18.61 -9.43
C VAL A 80 7.90 -19.41 -9.42
N LEU A 81 7.15 -19.34 -8.32
CA LEU A 81 5.85 -19.98 -8.17
C LEU A 81 4.80 -18.93 -7.84
N ASN A 82 3.75 -18.86 -8.66
CA ASN A 82 2.57 -18.03 -8.41
C ASN A 82 1.34 -18.95 -8.39
N LEU A 83 0.63 -18.93 -7.26
CA LEU A 83 -0.57 -19.72 -7.02
C LEU A 83 -1.73 -18.78 -6.75
N GLN A 84 -2.76 -18.83 -7.60
CA GLN A 84 -4.06 -18.19 -7.38
C GLN A 84 -5.09 -19.31 -7.20
N LEU A 85 -5.40 -19.61 -5.94
CA LEU A 85 -6.16 -20.77 -5.52
C LEU A 85 -7.55 -20.35 -5.04
N SER A 86 -8.57 -21.08 -5.47
CA SER A 86 -9.94 -20.92 -4.99
C SER A 86 -10.43 -22.22 -4.35
N GLY A 87 -11.06 -22.13 -3.18
CA GLY A 87 -11.54 -23.25 -2.39
C GLY A 87 -13.04 -23.54 -2.49
N GLN A 88 -13.70 -23.11 -3.57
CA GLN A 88 -15.15 -23.20 -3.76
C GLN A 88 -15.76 -24.54 -3.27
N GLY A 89 -16.56 -24.48 -2.20
CA GLY A 89 -17.27 -25.64 -1.64
C GLY A 89 -16.56 -26.38 -0.49
N ARG A 90 -15.39 -25.92 -0.03
CA ARG A 90 -14.77 -26.40 1.22
C ARG A 90 -15.40 -25.73 2.44
N ARG A 91 -15.42 -26.46 3.56
CA ARG A 91 -15.74 -25.88 4.87
C ARG A 91 -14.59 -24.98 5.30
N ASP A 92 -14.86 -23.94 6.07
CA ASP A 92 -13.84 -22.98 6.54
C ASP A 92 -12.69 -23.64 7.33
N ASP A 93 -12.90 -24.86 7.85
CA ASP A 93 -11.95 -25.64 8.66
C ASP A 93 -10.97 -26.50 7.81
N ASP A 94 -11.21 -26.64 6.51
CA ASP A 94 -10.33 -27.41 5.62
C ASP A 94 -9.14 -26.57 5.14
N MET A 95 -7.95 -26.84 5.68
CA MET A 95 -6.72 -26.17 5.27
C MET A 95 -6.12 -26.76 3.98
N ALA A 96 -5.76 -25.90 3.04
CA ALA A 96 -5.02 -26.25 1.84
C ALA A 96 -3.56 -26.57 2.19
N ASP A 97 -3.15 -27.83 1.99
CA ASP A 97 -1.78 -28.23 2.27
C ASP A 97 -0.84 -27.85 1.12
N LEU A 98 0.02 -26.85 1.36
CA LEU A 98 1.05 -26.41 0.42
C LEU A 98 2.46 -26.85 0.87
N SER A 99 2.55 -27.82 1.80
CA SER A 99 3.83 -28.32 2.32
C SER A 99 4.77 -28.85 1.23
N GLY A 100 4.24 -29.36 0.12
CA GLY A 100 5.02 -29.84 -1.03
C GLY A 100 5.90 -28.78 -1.71
N ILE A 101 5.67 -27.49 -1.47
CA ILE A 101 6.57 -26.41 -1.94
C ILE A 101 7.96 -26.52 -1.28
N SER A 102 8.07 -27.16 -0.11
CA SER A 102 9.34 -27.45 0.59
C SER A 102 10.37 -28.17 -0.29
N GLU A 103 9.91 -28.97 -1.26
CA GLU A 103 10.78 -29.73 -2.17
C GLU A 103 11.40 -28.85 -3.28
N MET A 104 10.96 -27.59 -3.42
CA MET A 104 11.45 -26.65 -4.43
C MET A 104 12.72 -25.94 -3.95
N LEU A 105 13.83 -26.68 -3.91
CA LEU A 105 15.11 -26.19 -3.40
C LEU A 105 15.73 -25.01 -4.19
N GLN A 106 15.19 -24.65 -5.36
CA GLN A 106 15.65 -23.50 -6.14
C GLN A 106 14.69 -22.30 -6.07
N LEU A 107 13.62 -22.38 -5.27
CA LEU A 107 12.60 -21.35 -5.20
C LEU A 107 13.19 -20.04 -4.68
N ARG A 108 12.93 -18.95 -5.41
CA ARG A 108 13.37 -17.59 -5.10
C ARG A 108 12.23 -16.62 -4.89
N TYR A 109 11.10 -16.87 -5.56
CA TYR A 109 9.88 -16.06 -5.48
C TYR A 109 8.68 -16.99 -5.31
N LEU A 110 7.87 -16.71 -4.29
CA LEU A 110 6.62 -17.40 -4.00
C LEU A 110 5.51 -16.38 -3.82
N GLN A 111 4.47 -16.48 -4.63
CA GLN A 111 3.24 -15.73 -4.49
C GLN A 111 2.07 -16.68 -4.30
N ILE A 112 1.24 -16.43 -3.29
CA ILE A 112 0.05 -17.21 -2.97
C ILE A 112 -1.11 -16.25 -2.74
N ALA A 113 -2.11 -16.33 -3.61
CA ALA A 113 -3.43 -15.76 -3.41
C ALA A 113 -4.40 -16.91 -3.14
N CYS A 114 -5.08 -16.91 -2.00
CA CYS A 114 -6.00 -18.01 -1.65
C CYS A 114 -7.12 -17.54 -0.74
N ASP A 115 -8.37 -17.93 -1.04
CA ASP A 115 -9.56 -17.61 -0.23
C ASP A 115 -9.78 -18.54 0.98
N VAL A 116 -9.02 -19.64 1.05
CA VAL A 116 -9.06 -20.62 2.16
C VAL A 116 -7.80 -20.57 3.03
N CYS A 117 -7.87 -21.23 4.19
CA CYS A 117 -6.71 -21.36 5.06
C CYS A 117 -5.63 -22.22 4.39
N ILE A 118 -4.37 -21.82 4.46
CA ILE A 118 -3.23 -22.53 3.86
C ILE A 118 -2.23 -23.01 4.94
N LYS A 119 -1.65 -24.18 4.69
CA LYS A 119 -0.48 -24.67 5.41
C LYS A 119 0.76 -24.33 4.61
N LEU A 120 1.52 -23.34 5.08
CA LEU A 120 2.78 -22.98 4.46
C LEU A 120 3.84 -24.08 4.63
N PRO A 121 4.90 -24.05 3.80
CA PRO A 121 6.04 -24.95 3.91
C PRO A 121 6.60 -24.97 5.33
N ASN A 122 6.81 -26.19 5.84
CA ASN A 122 7.36 -26.44 7.18
C ASN A 122 8.86 -26.77 7.17
N HIS A 123 9.51 -26.68 6.00
CA HIS A 123 10.95 -26.85 5.85
C HIS A 123 11.59 -25.56 5.32
N VAL A 124 12.91 -25.49 5.46
CA VAL A 124 13.73 -24.33 5.10
C VAL A 124 13.79 -24.14 3.58
N LEU A 125 13.29 -22.99 3.10
CA LEU A 125 13.47 -22.54 1.73
C LEU A 125 14.69 -21.64 1.63
N GLN A 126 15.86 -22.27 1.49
CA GLN A 126 17.19 -21.64 1.59
C GLN A 126 17.42 -20.43 0.66
N TYR A 127 16.75 -20.36 -0.48
CA TYR A 127 16.96 -19.34 -1.52
C TYR A 127 15.76 -18.42 -1.75
N LEU A 128 14.69 -18.54 -0.95
CA LEU A 128 13.52 -17.70 -1.09
C LEU A 128 13.87 -16.27 -0.69
N GLY A 129 13.81 -15.36 -1.65
CA GLY A 129 14.06 -13.92 -1.44
C GLY A 129 12.77 -13.13 -1.31
N THR A 130 11.69 -13.56 -1.97
CA THR A 130 10.40 -12.87 -1.96
C THR A 130 9.27 -13.83 -1.63
N LEU A 131 8.44 -13.43 -0.67
CA LEU A 131 7.21 -14.12 -0.30
C LEU A 131 6.06 -13.12 -0.29
N ASP A 132 5.06 -13.39 -1.11
CA ASP A 132 3.84 -12.59 -1.25
C ASP A 132 2.64 -13.48 -0.94
N ILE A 133 1.87 -13.12 0.09
CA ILE A 133 0.67 -13.83 0.49
C ILE A 133 -0.49 -12.83 0.54
N THR A 134 -1.46 -13.04 -0.34
CA THR A 134 -2.64 -12.19 -0.51
C THR A 134 -3.91 -12.98 -0.21
N ASP A 135 -4.85 -12.32 0.46
CA ASP A 135 -6.19 -12.84 0.82
C ASP A 135 -6.24 -14.17 1.61
N ALA A 136 -5.10 -14.73 2.01
CA ALA A 136 -5.02 -16.05 2.64
C ALA A 136 -4.90 -16.00 4.16
N ARG A 137 -5.60 -16.92 4.83
CA ARG A 137 -5.35 -17.28 6.23
C ARG A 137 -4.27 -18.36 6.25
N PHE A 138 -3.40 -18.40 7.24
CA PHE A 138 -2.41 -19.46 7.35
C PHE A 138 -2.11 -19.85 8.79
N ALA A 139 -1.74 -21.11 8.99
CA ALA A 139 -1.31 -21.63 10.28
C ALA A 139 0.01 -20.94 10.74
N PRO A 140 0.30 -20.90 12.06
CA PRO A 140 1.53 -20.33 12.56
C PRO A 140 2.79 -20.89 11.88
N VAL A 141 3.70 -20.01 11.47
CA VAL A 141 4.94 -20.38 10.78
C VAL A 141 6.16 -19.88 11.55
N PRO A 142 7.18 -20.73 11.75
CA PRO A 142 8.52 -20.29 12.17
C PRO A 142 9.23 -19.53 11.04
N TRP A 143 8.94 -18.24 10.88
CA TRP A 143 9.39 -17.41 9.75
C TRP A 143 10.91 -17.32 9.61
N ASP A 144 11.60 -17.11 10.72
CA ASP A 144 13.06 -16.99 10.83
C ASP A 144 13.78 -18.30 10.47
N VAL A 145 13.20 -19.45 10.83
CA VAL A 145 13.74 -20.76 10.51
C VAL A 145 13.44 -21.14 9.06
N ASN A 146 12.20 -20.94 8.60
CA ASN A 146 11.76 -21.43 7.29
C ASN A 146 12.25 -20.54 6.14
N PHE A 147 12.45 -19.24 6.38
CA PHE A 147 12.81 -18.26 5.34
C PHE A 147 14.04 -17.42 5.72
N PRO A 148 15.21 -18.05 5.93
CA PRO A 148 16.38 -17.37 6.51
C PRO A 148 16.98 -16.27 5.62
N ARG A 149 16.68 -16.26 4.32
CA ARG A 149 17.18 -15.28 3.33
C ARG A 149 16.10 -14.37 2.77
N LEU A 150 14.95 -14.29 3.44
CA LEU A 150 13.84 -13.48 2.97
C LEU A 150 14.24 -11.99 2.97
N LEU A 151 14.09 -11.35 1.81
CA LEU A 151 14.40 -9.95 1.58
C LEU A 151 13.12 -9.11 1.46
N HIS A 152 12.08 -9.67 0.83
CA HIS A 152 10.82 -8.99 0.57
C HIS A 152 9.66 -9.83 1.08
N LEU A 153 8.81 -9.23 1.91
CA LEU A 153 7.64 -9.88 2.50
C LEU A 153 6.40 -9.01 2.28
N HIS A 154 5.44 -9.53 1.52
CA HIS A 154 4.15 -8.88 1.28
C HIS A 154 3.06 -9.76 1.91
N LEU A 155 2.29 -9.20 2.86
CA LEU A 155 1.24 -9.93 3.57
C LEU A 155 -0.05 -9.13 3.58
N SER A 156 -1.15 -9.79 3.20
CA SER A 156 -2.50 -9.30 3.47
C SER A 156 -2.99 -9.91 4.78
N LEU A 157 -3.25 -9.07 5.78
CA LEU A 157 -3.77 -9.51 7.07
C LEU A 157 -5.28 -9.78 6.93
N PRO A 158 -5.72 -11.04 7.08
CA PRO A 158 -7.11 -11.38 6.89
C PRO A 158 -7.98 -10.85 8.04
N VAL A 159 -9.25 -10.68 7.73
CA VAL A 159 -10.31 -10.37 8.70
C VAL A 159 -10.50 -11.59 9.60
N GLN A 160 -10.34 -11.41 10.91
CA GLN A 160 -10.76 -12.41 11.87
C GLN A 160 -12.28 -12.37 11.97
N ARG A 161 -12.97 -13.39 11.43
CA ARG A 161 -14.43 -13.53 11.56
C ARG A 161 -14.81 -14.11 12.93
N ASP A 162 -14.20 -13.63 13.99
CA ASP A 162 -14.61 -14.04 15.32
C ASP A 162 -15.77 -13.15 15.73
N LEU A 163 -16.99 -13.71 15.77
CA LEU A 163 -18.01 -13.37 16.78
C LEU A 163 -19.34 -14.16 16.67
N LEU A 164 -19.45 -15.26 15.92
CA LEU A 164 -20.66 -16.10 15.98
C LEU A 164 -20.45 -17.62 16.14
N ASP A 165 -19.23 -18.14 16.10
CA ASP A 165 -19.01 -19.55 16.44
C ASP A 165 -17.85 -19.67 17.44
N GLY A 166 -18.16 -20.13 18.65
CA GLY A 166 -17.24 -20.20 19.79
C GLY A 166 -16.13 -21.26 19.65
N ILE A 167 -15.64 -21.53 18.43
CA ILE A 167 -14.76 -22.66 18.12
C ILE A 167 -13.71 -22.31 17.04
N ASP A 168 -13.14 -21.10 16.99
CA ASP A 168 -12.02 -20.85 16.05
C ASP A 168 -10.65 -21.10 16.73
N ARG A 169 -10.23 -22.37 16.67
CA ARG A 169 -8.98 -22.92 17.24
C ARG A 169 -7.75 -22.67 16.37
N ILE A 170 -7.91 -22.05 15.20
CA ILE A 170 -6.80 -21.69 14.30
C ILE A 170 -6.47 -20.22 14.56
N ARG A 171 -5.48 -20.00 15.45
CA ARG A 171 -4.93 -18.67 15.73
C ARG A 171 -4.59 -17.99 14.40
N SER A 172 -5.31 -16.93 14.07
CA SER A 172 -5.04 -16.07 12.93
C SER A 172 -3.57 -15.64 12.92
N PRO A 173 -2.95 -15.46 11.75
CA PRO A 173 -1.55 -15.08 11.68
C PRO A 173 -1.37 -13.69 12.29
N SER A 174 -0.83 -13.66 13.50
CA SER A 174 -0.49 -12.42 14.18
C SER A 174 0.90 -11.98 13.72
N LEU A 175 1.10 -10.67 13.60
CA LEU A 175 2.42 -10.13 13.29
C LEU A 175 3.47 -10.51 14.34
N MET A 176 3.04 -10.84 15.57
CA MET A 176 3.87 -11.39 16.65
C MET A 176 4.55 -12.71 16.29
N SER A 177 4.02 -13.45 15.30
CA SER A 177 4.61 -14.70 14.84
C SER A 177 5.78 -14.50 13.88
N LEU A 178 5.90 -13.32 13.25
CA LEU A 178 7.07 -12.99 12.44
C LEU A 178 8.24 -12.87 13.42
N GLY A 179 9.05 -13.93 13.48
CA GLY A 179 10.30 -13.92 14.22
C GLY A 179 11.27 -12.87 13.69
N LYS A 180 12.51 -12.89 14.16
CA LYS A 180 13.54 -11.94 13.71
C LYS A 180 13.99 -12.27 12.28
N LEU A 181 13.34 -11.64 11.29
CA LEU A 181 13.67 -11.79 9.87
C LEU A 181 14.88 -10.89 9.51
N ASN A 182 16.06 -11.18 10.06
CA ASN A 182 17.22 -10.27 10.05
C ASN A 182 17.66 -9.73 8.67
N ASN A 183 17.33 -10.41 7.56
CA ASN A 183 17.70 -10.01 6.21
C ASN A 183 16.61 -9.21 5.48
N LEU A 184 15.44 -9.01 6.11
CA LEU A 184 14.30 -8.36 5.49
C LEU A 184 14.62 -6.90 5.18
N GLN A 185 14.47 -6.54 3.91
CA GLN A 185 14.68 -5.20 3.38
C GLN A 185 13.36 -4.49 3.09
N GLU A 186 12.30 -5.24 2.80
CA GLU A 186 11.01 -4.70 2.40
C GLU A 186 9.87 -5.45 3.06
N LEU A 187 8.98 -4.70 3.71
CA LEU A 187 7.77 -5.19 4.35
C LEU A 187 6.56 -4.42 3.82
N HIS A 188 5.67 -5.11 3.10
CA HIS A 188 4.37 -4.58 2.69
C HIS A 188 3.27 -5.30 3.43
N LEU A 189 2.38 -4.54 4.07
CA LEU A 189 1.23 -5.06 4.78
C LEU A 189 -0.04 -4.45 4.21
N THR A 190 -1.03 -5.29 3.91
CA THR A 190 -2.36 -4.84 3.54
C THR A 190 -3.32 -5.19 4.67
N ILE A 191 -3.97 -4.19 5.25
CA ILE A 191 -4.93 -4.36 6.35
C ILE A 191 -6.35 -4.33 5.77
N SER A 192 -7.15 -5.32 6.13
CA SER A 192 -8.54 -5.42 5.69
C SER A 192 -9.46 -4.46 6.45
N SER A 193 -10.43 -3.85 5.76
CA SER A 193 -11.39 -2.90 6.35
C SER A 193 -12.34 -3.50 7.39
N LEU A 194 -12.55 -4.82 7.37
CA LEU A 194 -13.40 -5.50 8.35
C LEU A 194 -12.67 -5.94 9.62
N SER A 195 -11.36 -5.65 9.75
CA SER A 195 -10.62 -5.96 10.98
C SER A 195 -11.11 -5.08 12.14
N THR A 196 -11.40 -5.70 13.30
CA THR A 196 -11.81 -4.91 14.48
C THR A 196 -10.67 -4.04 15.00
N PHE A 197 -11.03 -2.93 15.65
CA PHE A 197 -10.09 -1.99 16.28
C PHE A 197 -9.04 -2.68 17.17
N GLN A 198 -9.47 -3.66 17.98
CA GLN A 198 -8.56 -4.36 18.90
C GLN A 198 -7.50 -5.18 18.16
N HIS A 199 -7.85 -5.78 17.01
CA HIS A 199 -6.89 -6.54 16.21
C HIS A 199 -5.89 -5.62 15.51
N VAL A 200 -6.37 -4.50 14.97
CA VAL A 200 -5.49 -3.51 14.33
C VAL A 200 -4.50 -2.96 15.37
N ALA A 201 -4.96 -2.62 16.58
CA ALA A 201 -4.09 -2.14 17.65
C ALA A 201 -3.00 -3.16 18.04
N LYS A 202 -3.38 -4.44 18.25
CA LYS A 202 -2.42 -5.52 18.55
C LYS A 202 -1.43 -5.75 17.42
N ASN A 203 -1.89 -5.70 16.17
CA ASN A 203 -1.01 -5.82 15.00
C ASN A 203 -0.03 -4.65 14.91
N MET A 204 -0.46 -3.44 15.24
CA MET A 204 0.44 -2.27 15.25
C MET A 204 1.46 -2.31 16.39
N GLU A 205 1.10 -2.82 17.56
CA GLU A 205 2.05 -3.06 18.65
C GLU A 205 3.09 -4.13 18.27
N ALA A 206 2.62 -5.22 17.66
CA ALA A 206 3.47 -6.28 17.13
C ALA A 206 4.39 -5.78 16.02
N LEU A 207 3.88 -4.93 15.13
CA LEU A 207 4.65 -4.30 14.06
C LEU A 207 5.73 -3.38 14.65
N GLY A 208 5.39 -2.52 15.61
CA GLY A 208 6.38 -1.69 16.30
C GLY A 208 7.49 -2.53 16.94
N SER A 209 7.12 -3.66 17.55
CA SER A 209 8.08 -4.62 18.13
C SER A 209 8.95 -5.32 17.08
N LEU A 210 8.39 -5.65 15.91
CA LEU A 210 9.11 -6.24 14.79
C LEU A 210 10.10 -5.24 14.18
N LEU A 211 9.69 -3.99 14.02
CA LEU A 211 10.53 -2.92 13.48
C LEU A 211 11.70 -2.60 14.43
N GLY A 212 11.44 -2.59 15.75
CA GLY A 212 12.44 -2.45 16.81
C GLY A 212 13.38 -3.66 16.92
N GLY A 213 14.28 -3.80 15.94
CA GLY A 213 15.25 -4.89 15.88
C GLY A 213 15.71 -5.24 14.46
N HIS A 214 15.12 -4.62 13.44
CA HIS A 214 15.42 -4.89 12.04
C HIS A 214 16.40 -3.86 11.45
N GLY A 215 17.70 -4.18 11.50
CA GLY A 215 18.76 -3.28 11.01
C GLY A 215 18.82 -3.10 9.49
N ASN A 216 18.26 -4.03 8.71
CA ASN A 216 18.38 -4.06 7.24
C ASN A 216 17.15 -3.54 6.49
N LEU A 217 16.11 -3.11 7.20
CA LEU A 217 14.84 -2.73 6.62
C LEU A 217 14.93 -1.36 5.95
N LYS A 218 14.62 -1.33 4.65
CA LYS A 218 14.66 -0.13 3.80
C LYS A 218 13.28 0.41 3.49
N THR A 219 12.30 -0.48 3.36
CA THR A 219 10.94 -0.11 2.96
C THR A 219 9.91 -0.72 3.91
N ILE A 220 9.02 0.13 4.41
CA ILE A 220 7.80 -0.26 5.12
C ILE A 220 6.63 0.41 4.41
N ALA A 221 5.68 -0.39 3.97
CA ALA A 221 4.44 0.12 3.41
C ALA A 221 3.23 -0.60 4.02
N VAL A 222 2.32 0.16 4.61
CA VAL A 222 1.07 -0.33 5.17
C VAL A 222 -0.09 0.30 4.42
N ALA A 223 -0.80 -0.53 3.67
CA ALA A 223 -1.95 -0.17 2.87
C ALA A 223 -3.25 -0.68 3.52
N HIS A 224 -4.36 -0.13 3.06
CA HIS A 224 -5.70 -0.55 3.47
C HIS A 224 -6.43 -1.14 2.27
N ALA A 225 -6.97 -2.35 2.41
CA ALA A 225 -7.86 -2.92 1.42
C ALA A 225 -9.25 -2.27 1.58
N SER A 226 -9.65 -1.43 0.63
CA SER A 226 -10.96 -0.79 0.61
C SER A 226 -12.07 -1.82 0.34
N SER A 227 -13.03 -1.95 1.26
CA SER A 227 -14.35 -2.50 0.95
C SER A 227 -15.35 -1.35 0.84
N ALA A 228 -16.31 -1.43 -0.08
CA ALA A 228 -17.28 -0.39 -0.42
C ALA A 228 -18.22 0.03 0.74
N THR A 229 -18.09 -0.57 1.91
CA THR A 229 -18.85 -0.20 3.11
C THR A 229 -18.07 0.83 3.91
N ASN A 230 -18.39 2.11 3.69
CA ASN A 230 -18.01 3.22 4.56
C ASN A 230 -18.68 3.08 5.93
N THR A 231 -18.20 2.16 6.77
CA THR A 231 -18.50 2.22 8.20
C THR A 231 -17.45 3.12 8.83
N ALA A 232 -17.91 4.09 9.64
CA ALA A 232 -17.04 4.96 10.43
C ALA A 232 -16.33 4.13 11.51
N ALA A 233 -15.34 3.34 11.09
CA ALA A 233 -14.49 2.60 12.00
C ALA A 233 -13.68 3.60 12.82
N SER A 234 -13.69 3.44 14.14
CA SER A 234 -12.78 4.15 15.02
C SER A 234 -11.34 3.86 14.57
N LYS A 235 -10.56 4.91 14.31
CA LYS A 235 -9.14 4.75 13.96
C LYS A 235 -8.34 4.39 15.20
N THR A 236 -7.47 3.39 15.08
CA THR A 236 -6.50 3.00 16.11
C THR A 236 -5.40 4.04 16.23
N ASN A 237 -5.13 4.46 17.46
CA ASN A 237 -4.01 5.35 17.75
C ASN A 237 -2.74 4.52 17.88
N ILE A 238 -1.73 4.90 17.10
CA ILE A 238 -0.41 4.31 17.16
C ILE A 238 0.50 5.19 18.02
N LEU A 239 1.16 4.58 19.02
CA LEU A 239 2.18 5.20 19.86
C LEU A 239 3.51 4.45 19.66
N TRP A 240 4.34 4.92 18.73
CA TRP A 240 5.64 4.32 18.41
C TRP A 240 6.83 5.21 18.81
N ASP A 241 6.63 6.15 19.73
CA ASP A 241 7.65 7.12 20.12
C ASP A 241 8.87 6.48 20.81
N CYS A 242 8.68 5.32 21.45
CA CYS A 242 9.72 4.60 22.19
C CYS A 242 10.46 3.53 21.37
N MET A 243 10.16 3.41 20.07
CA MET A 243 10.77 2.40 19.20
C MET A 243 12.17 2.85 18.74
N GLU A 244 13.09 1.90 18.62
CA GLU A 244 14.38 2.15 17.94
C GLU A 244 14.14 2.17 16.41
N PRO A 245 14.55 3.25 15.70
CA PRO A 245 14.30 3.36 14.27
C PRO A 245 15.10 2.33 13.46
N PRO A 246 14.54 1.76 12.37
CA PRO A 246 15.33 1.01 11.41
C PRO A 246 16.33 1.96 10.72
N PRO A 247 17.66 1.80 10.91
CA PRO A 247 18.64 2.81 10.54
C PRO A 247 18.81 3.00 9.02
N LEU A 248 18.45 1.97 8.24
CA LEU A 248 18.55 1.98 6.78
C LEU A 248 17.22 2.31 6.10
N LEU A 249 16.22 2.82 6.84
CA LEU A 249 14.90 3.09 6.29
C LEU A 249 14.97 4.22 5.26
N GLU A 250 14.59 3.90 4.03
CA GLU A 250 14.53 4.79 2.87
C GLU A 250 13.08 5.19 2.56
N ARG A 251 12.11 4.32 2.85
CA ARG A 251 10.68 4.54 2.54
C ARG A 251 9.79 4.09 3.69
N PHE A 252 9.00 5.01 4.21
CA PHE A 252 8.00 4.74 5.24
C PHE A 252 6.63 5.24 4.81
N GLU A 253 5.70 4.31 4.56
CA GLU A 253 4.39 4.63 4.01
C GLU A 253 3.26 4.01 4.80
N PHE A 254 2.39 4.84 5.35
CA PHE A 254 1.13 4.47 5.97
C PHE A 254 0.01 5.18 5.23
N SER A 255 -0.82 4.42 4.53
CA SER A 255 -1.94 4.96 3.77
C SER A 255 -2.96 5.65 4.68
N PRO A 256 -3.52 6.81 4.31
CA PRO A 256 -4.49 7.55 5.13
C PRO A 256 -5.81 6.83 5.36
N HIS A 257 -6.14 5.91 4.44
CA HIS A 257 -7.36 5.12 4.51
C HIS A 257 -7.22 3.89 5.40
N THR A 258 -6.04 3.68 6.01
CA THR A 258 -5.87 2.67 7.03
C THR A 258 -6.70 3.04 8.27
N SER A 259 -7.20 2.02 8.97
CA SER A 259 -7.79 2.17 10.31
C SER A 259 -6.75 2.58 11.38
N CYS A 260 -5.63 3.16 10.97
CA CYS A 260 -4.45 3.49 11.77
C CYS A 260 -4.16 4.99 11.65
N ILE A 261 -3.98 5.65 12.78
CA ILE A 261 -3.53 7.04 12.83
C ILE A 261 -2.50 7.21 13.93
N PHE A 262 -1.41 7.90 13.64
CA PHE A 262 -0.42 8.22 14.64
C PHE A 262 -0.91 9.37 15.51
N SER A 263 -0.60 9.36 16.80
CA SER A 263 -0.88 10.50 17.67
C SER A 263 -0.17 11.77 17.18
N GLN A 264 1.10 11.62 16.80
CA GLN A 264 2.01 12.62 16.26
C GLN A 264 3.03 11.94 15.32
N VAL A 265 3.83 12.74 14.60
CA VAL A 265 4.98 12.19 13.88
C VAL A 265 5.98 11.62 14.90
N PRO A 266 6.34 10.33 14.83
CA PRO A 266 7.24 9.74 15.80
C PRO A 266 8.61 10.42 15.81
N SER A 267 9.16 10.67 17.00
CA SER A 267 10.41 11.45 17.16
C SER A 267 11.61 10.84 16.45
N TRP A 268 11.65 9.51 16.31
CA TRP A 268 12.72 8.79 15.64
C TRP A 268 12.75 9.03 14.12
N VAL A 269 11.65 9.46 13.51
CA VAL A 269 11.58 9.77 12.07
C VAL A 269 12.59 10.87 11.72
N GLY A 270 12.75 11.87 12.60
CA GLY A 270 13.72 12.95 12.44
C GLY A 270 15.18 12.53 12.55
N LYS A 271 15.47 11.26 12.85
CA LYS A 271 16.84 10.70 12.99
C LYS A 271 17.25 9.83 11.81
N LEU A 272 16.40 9.72 10.77
CA LEU A 272 16.62 8.83 9.64
C LEU A 272 17.27 9.54 8.46
N ASP A 273 18.60 9.48 8.39
CA ASP A 273 19.36 10.17 7.34
C ASP A 273 19.07 9.66 5.92
N ASN A 274 18.67 8.39 5.78
CA ASN A 274 18.39 7.75 4.47
C ASN A 274 16.93 7.91 4.02
N LEU A 275 16.05 8.49 4.84
CA LEU A 275 14.62 8.53 4.55
C LEU A 275 14.32 9.44 3.35
N CYS A 276 13.98 8.82 2.24
CA CYS A 276 13.67 9.47 0.97
C CYS A 276 12.19 9.80 0.84
N ILE A 277 11.32 8.91 1.33
CA ILE A 277 9.87 8.95 1.11
C ILE A 277 9.15 8.72 2.44
N LEU A 278 8.34 9.70 2.83
CA LEU A 278 7.51 9.64 4.03
C LEU A 278 6.03 9.88 3.67
N LYS A 279 5.18 8.89 3.89
CA LYS A 279 3.72 8.98 3.84
C LYS A 279 3.16 8.59 5.21
N ILE A 280 2.55 9.52 5.93
CA ILE A 280 2.08 9.27 7.31
C ILE A 280 0.80 10.04 7.63
N ALA A 281 -0.11 9.39 8.36
CA ALA A 281 -1.32 10.00 8.91
C ALA A 281 -1.17 10.26 10.41
N VAL A 282 -1.40 11.50 10.84
CA VAL A 282 -1.28 11.96 12.24
C VAL A 282 -2.57 12.63 12.70
N ARG A 283 -2.87 12.56 14.01
CA ARG A 283 -4.06 13.20 14.57
C ARG A 283 -3.98 14.72 14.50
N GLY A 284 -2.86 15.28 14.93
CA GLY A 284 -2.56 16.70 14.85
C GLY A 284 -1.10 16.92 14.49
N LEU A 285 -0.74 18.15 14.14
CA LEU A 285 0.63 18.51 13.79
C LEU A 285 1.18 19.55 14.76
N LEU A 286 2.21 19.18 15.54
CA LEU A 286 2.93 20.11 16.41
C LEU A 286 4.12 20.74 15.67
N THR A 287 4.48 21.97 16.05
CA THR A 287 5.57 22.74 15.40
C THR A 287 6.91 22.02 15.45
N HIS A 288 7.26 21.39 16.57
CA HIS A 288 8.50 20.63 16.71
C HIS A 288 8.56 19.40 15.79
N CYS A 289 7.42 18.82 15.39
CA CYS A 289 7.39 17.70 14.45
C CYS A 289 7.83 18.15 13.06
N VAL A 290 7.37 19.33 12.62
CA VAL A 290 7.79 19.94 11.34
C VAL A 290 9.27 20.27 11.36
N ASP A 291 9.76 20.79 12.50
CA ASP A 291 11.18 21.08 12.72
C ASP A 291 12.06 19.81 12.58
N ASN A 292 11.58 18.65 13.01
CA ASN A 292 12.29 17.38 12.85
C ASN A 292 12.31 16.91 11.39
N LEU A 293 11.19 17.06 10.67
CA LEU A 293 11.08 16.63 9.27
C LEU A 293 11.91 17.50 8.32
N ARG A 294 11.99 18.82 8.59
CA ARG A 294 12.72 19.73 7.70
C ARG A 294 14.23 19.47 7.65
N GLY A 295 14.77 18.82 8.68
CA GLY A 295 16.19 18.54 8.81
C GLY A 295 16.65 17.27 8.09
N LEU A 296 15.71 16.49 7.52
CA LEU A 296 16.02 15.21 6.88
C LEU A 296 16.78 15.44 5.55
N PRO A 297 18.01 14.92 5.42
CA PRO A 297 18.90 15.27 4.31
C PRO A 297 18.54 14.59 2.98
N ALA A 298 17.80 13.48 3.02
CA ALA A 298 17.41 12.69 1.85
C ALA A 298 15.92 12.81 1.46
N LEU A 299 15.11 13.54 2.24
CA LEU A 299 13.64 13.53 2.08
C LEU A 299 13.19 14.26 0.80
N THR A 300 12.86 13.48 -0.23
CA THR A 300 12.42 13.97 -1.54
C THR A 300 10.91 14.04 -1.69
N THR A 301 10.18 13.18 -0.97
CA THR A 301 8.72 13.06 -1.05
C THR A 301 8.11 13.02 0.34
N LEU A 302 7.23 13.97 0.62
CA LEU A 302 6.50 14.06 1.89
C LEU A 302 4.99 14.06 1.62
N SER A 303 4.26 13.17 2.28
CA SER A 303 2.80 13.08 2.25
C SER A 303 2.29 13.03 3.68
N LEU A 304 1.79 14.17 4.17
CA LEU A 304 1.26 14.31 5.52
C LEU A 304 -0.25 14.39 5.48
N TYR A 305 -0.90 13.51 6.22
CA TYR A 305 -2.35 13.56 6.43
C TYR A 305 -2.64 13.90 7.88
N VAL A 306 -3.33 15.00 8.12
CA VAL A 306 -3.67 15.50 9.46
C VAL A 306 -5.16 15.32 9.67
N GLU A 307 -5.56 14.62 10.72
CA GLU A 307 -6.98 14.39 10.99
C GLU A 307 -7.70 15.65 11.44
N THR A 308 -7.14 16.37 12.40
CA THR A 308 -7.69 17.63 12.90
C THR A 308 -6.66 18.75 12.74
N PRO A 309 -6.97 19.83 12.01
CA PRO A 309 -6.09 20.97 11.88
C PRO A 309 -5.88 21.66 13.24
N PRO A 310 -4.73 22.30 13.45
CA PRO A 310 -4.56 23.20 14.59
C PRO A 310 -5.42 24.46 14.41
N ASP A 311 -5.86 25.05 15.54
CA ASP A 311 -6.62 26.32 15.53
C ASP A 311 -5.78 27.50 15.02
N ASN A 312 -4.46 27.39 15.15
CA ASN A 312 -3.52 28.42 14.76
C ASN A 312 -3.02 28.23 13.33
N LYS A 313 -2.64 29.35 12.70
CA LYS A 313 -2.00 29.36 11.38
C LYS A 313 -0.71 28.53 11.38
N ILE A 314 -0.60 27.61 10.43
CA ILE A 314 0.61 26.82 10.20
C ILE A 314 1.55 27.64 9.32
N ILE A 315 2.78 27.89 9.80
CA ILE A 315 3.76 28.69 9.10
C ILE A 315 5.02 27.84 8.87
N PHE A 316 5.43 27.73 7.62
CA PHE A 316 6.73 27.19 7.21
C PHE A 316 7.66 28.40 6.97
N ASP A 317 8.30 28.88 8.03
CA ASP A 317 9.13 30.10 8.09
C ASP A 317 10.64 29.85 8.07
N LYS A 318 11.05 28.62 8.36
CA LYS A 318 12.46 28.25 8.48
C LYS A 318 12.95 27.52 7.24
N VAL A 319 14.13 27.91 6.78
CA VAL A 319 14.86 27.20 5.71
C VAL A 319 15.07 25.75 6.11
N GLY A 320 14.71 24.83 5.21
CA GLY A 320 14.81 23.39 5.41
C GLY A 320 14.29 22.65 4.19
N PHE A 321 13.97 21.36 4.33
CA PHE A 321 13.41 20.55 3.24
C PHE A 321 14.22 20.68 1.94
N SER A 322 15.55 20.72 2.07
CA SER A 322 16.44 21.18 1.01
C SER A 322 16.38 20.32 -0.24
N VAL A 323 16.05 19.03 -0.13
CA VAL A 323 15.95 18.10 -1.27
C VAL A 323 14.50 17.71 -1.60
N LEU A 324 13.52 18.30 -0.90
CA LEU A 324 12.11 17.97 -1.06
C LEU A 324 11.63 18.41 -2.45
N LYS A 325 11.10 17.48 -3.23
CA LYS A 325 10.57 17.71 -4.59
C LYS A 325 9.05 17.67 -4.62
N TYR A 326 8.44 16.83 -3.80
CA TYR A 326 6.98 16.67 -3.73
C TYR A 326 6.49 16.80 -2.28
N PHE A 327 5.52 17.68 -2.06
CA PHE A 327 4.84 17.81 -0.79
C PHE A 327 3.33 17.71 -0.98
N MET A 328 2.73 16.68 -0.40
CA MET A 328 1.29 16.56 -0.24
C MET A 328 0.91 16.79 1.23
N PHE A 329 -0.03 17.70 1.44
CA PHE A 329 -0.53 18.03 2.75
C PHE A 329 -2.06 18.00 2.75
N THR A 330 -2.61 17.03 3.48
CA THR A 330 -4.04 16.73 3.47
C THR A 330 -4.62 16.91 4.86
N PHE A 331 -5.74 17.62 4.98
CA PHE A 331 -6.55 17.71 6.17
C PHE A 331 -7.80 16.86 5.99
N MET A 332 -7.95 15.82 6.83
CA MET A 332 -9.06 14.87 6.69
C MET A 332 -10.37 15.43 7.22
N ARG A 333 -10.30 16.28 8.26
CA ARG A 333 -11.47 16.94 8.87
C ARG A 333 -11.10 18.36 9.19
N GLY A 334 -11.66 19.34 8.50
CA GLY A 334 -11.40 20.75 8.77
C GLY A 334 -10.66 21.47 7.65
N ILE A 335 -10.43 22.75 7.90
CA ILE A 335 -9.64 23.64 7.07
C ILE A 335 -8.53 24.25 7.93
N ALA A 336 -7.37 24.54 7.35
CA ALA A 336 -6.25 25.16 8.05
C ALA A 336 -5.74 26.35 7.26
N MET A 337 -5.32 27.41 7.96
CA MET A 337 -4.58 28.50 7.36
C MET A 337 -3.10 28.11 7.26
N VAL A 338 -2.54 28.11 6.05
CA VAL A 338 -1.16 27.70 5.81
C VAL A 338 -0.39 28.82 5.13
N LYS A 339 0.80 29.13 5.66
CA LYS A 339 1.77 30.04 5.03
C LYS A 339 3.08 29.33 4.76
N PHE A 340 3.58 29.50 3.54
CA PHE A 340 4.93 29.13 3.14
C PHE A 340 5.72 30.41 2.92
N GLU A 341 6.76 30.63 3.73
CA GLU A 341 7.64 31.77 3.57
C GLU A 341 8.69 31.51 2.48
N ALA A 342 9.36 32.58 2.06
CA ALA A 342 10.38 32.49 1.02
C ALA A 342 11.48 31.50 1.42
N ASP A 343 11.93 30.69 0.46
CA ASP A 343 13.01 29.71 0.63
C ASP A 343 12.76 28.61 1.69
N ALA A 344 11.54 28.48 2.22
CA ALA A 344 11.20 27.44 3.19
C ALA A 344 11.38 26.02 2.62
N MET A 345 11.16 25.85 1.31
CA MET A 345 11.30 24.59 0.57
C MET A 345 11.92 24.86 -0.82
N PRO A 346 13.24 25.08 -0.92
CA PRO A 346 13.86 25.71 -2.08
C PRO A 346 13.78 24.88 -3.38
N ASN A 347 13.75 23.54 -3.26
CA ASN A 347 13.72 22.61 -4.39
C ASN A 347 12.35 21.97 -4.62
N LEU A 348 11.31 22.44 -3.94
CA LEU A 348 9.96 21.90 -4.06
C LEU A 348 9.43 22.13 -5.46
N TRP A 349 9.14 21.06 -6.19
CA TRP A 349 8.59 21.14 -7.55
C TRP A 349 7.05 21.18 -7.50
N LYS A 350 6.44 20.27 -6.73
CA LYS A 350 4.99 20.07 -6.71
C LYS A 350 4.44 20.12 -5.29
N LEU A 351 3.47 21.01 -5.09
CA LEU A 351 2.71 21.16 -3.85
C LEU A 351 1.27 20.72 -4.07
N LYS A 352 0.78 19.80 -3.24
CA LYS A 352 -0.60 19.31 -3.27
C LYS A 352 -1.27 19.55 -1.91
N LEU A 353 -2.22 20.47 -1.85
CA LEU A 353 -3.01 20.75 -0.64
C LEU A 353 -4.40 20.15 -0.80
N VAL A 354 -4.87 19.36 0.16
CA VAL A 354 -6.19 18.73 0.10
C VAL A 354 -6.92 18.95 1.42
N PHE A 355 -8.17 19.37 1.35
CA PHE A 355 -9.06 19.52 2.51
C PHE A 355 -10.29 18.64 2.25
N ASP A 356 -10.36 17.46 2.86
CA ASP A 356 -11.36 16.44 2.50
C ASP A 356 -12.78 16.77 2.98
N ALA A 357 -12.90 17.43 4.13
CA ALA A 357 -14.19 17.79 4.71
C ALA A 357 -14.11 19.16 5.40
N ILE A 358 -14.66 20.19 4.76
CA ILE A 358 -14.82 21.53 5.34
C ILE A 358 -16.01 21.49 6.32
N PRO A 359 -15.88 22.02 7.55
CA PRO A 359 -16.95 22.00 8.54
C PRO A 359 -18.06 23.00 8.17
N PRO A 360 -19.32 22.74 8.59
CA PRO A 360 -20.41 23.67 8.38
C PRO A 360 -20.11 25.04 8.98
N MET A 361 -20.46 26.07 8.21
CA MET A 361 -20.24 27.49 8.51
C MET A 361 -21.09 28.04 9.68
N ASP A 362 -20.91 27.54 10.91
CA ASP A 362 -21.58 28.06 12.10
C ASP A 362 -20.60 28.81 13.03
N GLN A 363 -20.63 30.15 12.95
CA GLN A 363 -20.13 31.13 13.92
C GLN A 363 -18.73 30.95 14.58
N GLN A 364 -17.68 30.55 13.85
CA GLN A 364 -16.31 30.51 14.45
C GLN A 364 -15.20 31.28 13.72
N TRP A 365 -15.40 31.77 12.49
CA TRP A 365 -14.34 32.50 11.74
C TRP A 365 -14.36 34.03 11.89
N LYS A 366 -15.22 34.61 12.74
CA LYS A 366 -15.37 36.08 12.85
C LYS A 366 -14.30 36.81 13.67
N THR A 367 -13.36 36.12 14.31
CA THR A 367 -12.38 36.78 15.17
C THR A 367 -11.00 36.21 14.92
N ASN A 368 -10.26 36.84 14.01
CA ASN A 368 -9.04 37.57 14.35
C ASN A 368 -8.42 38.06 13.04
N GLY A 369 -8.69 39.33 12.72
CA GLY A 369 -8.07 39.99 11.58
C GLY A 369 -6.56 40.04 11.79
N HIS A 370 -5.82 39.34 10.92
CA HIS A 370 -4.51 39.73 10.37
C HIS A 370 -4.15 38.69 9.28
N GLY A 371 -4.52 39.00 8.03
CA GLY A 371 -4.22 38.20 6.83
C GLY A 371 -5.44 37.44 6.29
N THR A 372 -5.96 37.87 5.14
CA THR A 372 -7.18 37.39 4.49
C THR A 372 -7.01 36.09 3.68
N ALA A 373 -5.81 35.56 3.54
CA ALA A 373 -5.53 34.41 2.68
C ALA A 373 -5.56 33.08 3.46
N LEU A 374 -6.35 32.12 2.97
CA LEU A 374 -6.36 30.75 3.50
C LEU A 374 -5.02 30.05 3.27
N ILE A 375 -4.47 30.22 2.07
CA ILE A 375 -3.17 29.71 1.66
C ILE A 375 -2.35 30.92 1.20
N SER A 376 -1.19 31.11 1.81
CA SER A 376 -0.23 32.16 1.46
C SER A 376 1.07 31.50 1.07
N ILE A 377 1.51 31.70 -0.17
CA ILE A 377 2.78 31.17 -0.66
C ILE A 377 3.65 32.33 -1.11
N ASP A 378 4.72 32.58 -0.37
CA ASP A 378 5.77 33.52 -0.74
C ASP A 378 6.70 32.87 -1.80
N TYR A 379 7.71 33.59 -2.27
CA TYR A 379 8.56 33.15 -3.38
C TYR A 379 9.35 31.86 -3.08
N MET A 380 9.08 30.78 -3.82
CA MET A 380 9.79 29.50 -3.77
C MET A 380 10.32 29.13 -5.15
N LEU A 381 11.63 29.34 -5.37
CA LEU A 381 12.30 29.19 -6.67
C LEU A 381 11.97 27.91 -7.45
N GLY A 382 11.91 26.76 -6.77
CA GLY A 382 11.68 25.46 -7.39
C GLY A 382 10.23 25.16 -7.79
N LEU A 383 9.25 25.91 -7.28
CA LEU A 383 7.83 25.54 -7.35
C LEU A 383 7.26 25.75 -8.75
N ARG A 384 6.74 24.67 -9.34
CA ARG A 384 6.13 24.70 -10.69
C ARG A 384 4.66 24.32 -10.71
N GLU A 385 4.22 23.46 -9.80
CA GLU A 385 2.85 22.97 -9.74
C GLU A 385 2.26 23.16 -8.35
N ILE A 386 1.10 23.79 -8.27
CA ILE A 386 0.28 23.90 -7.08
C ILE A 386 -1.07 23.28 -7.39
N PHE A 387 -1.40 22.19 -6.71
CA PHE A 387 -2.72 21.59 -6.75
C PHE A 387 -3.42 21.83 -5.42
N THR A 388 -4.67 22.25 -5.48
CA THR A 388 -5.51 22.44 -4.29
C THR A 388 -6.86 21.76 -4.50
N LYS A 389 -7.29 20.96 -3.53
CA LYS A 389 -8.61 20.33 -3.55
C LYS A 389 -9.37 20.63 -2.27
N PHE A 390 -10.63 20.99 -2.43
CA PHE A 390 -11.56 21.24 -1.33
C PHE A 390 -12.77 20.33 -1.49
N GLY A 391 -13.03 19.51 -0.47
CA GLY A 391 -14.19 18.65 -0.33
C GLY A 391 -15.14 19.21 0.73
N GLY A 392 -16.43 19.27 0.41
CA GLY A 392 -17.44 19.79 1.34
C GLY A 392 -18.80 19.96 0.66
N ALA A 393 -19.78 20.44 1.43
CA ALA A 393 -21.06 20.81 0.88
C ALA A 393 -20.92 22.03 -0.06
N ALA A 394 -21.79 22.13 -1.06
CA ALA A 394 -21.70 23.18 -2.08
C ALA A 394 -21.69 24.61 -1.49
N ALA A 395 -22.44 24.83 -0.40
CA ALA A 395 -22.51 26.12 0.28
C ALA A 395 -21.18 26.53 0.94
N ASP A 396 -20.42 25.56 1.47
CA ASP A 396 -19.13 25.81 2.13
C ASP A 396 -18.00 26.06 1.11
N LEU A 397 -18.11 25.45 -0.08
CA LEU A 397 -17.15 25.66 -1.19
C LEU A 397 -17.25 27.06 -1.81
N GLU A 398 -18.44 27.69 -1.77
CA GLU A 398 -18.64 29.07 -2.24
C GLU A 398 -17.85 30.08 -1.39
N TYR A 399 -17.59 29.78 -0.12
CA TYR A 399 -16.77 30.64 0.73
C TYR A 399 -15.28 30.52 0.40
N VAL A 400 -14.80 29.31 0.12
CA VAL A 400 -13.40 29.08 -0.28
C VAL A 400 -13.08 29.79 -1.59
N SER A 401 -14.01 29.77 -2.56
CA SER A 401 -13.85 30.50 -3.81
C SER A 401 -13.80 32.03 -3.61
N ARG A 402 -14.45 32.56 -2.57
CA ARG A 402 -14.46 33.99 -2.22
C ARG A 402 -13.22 34.46 -1.45
N ILE A 403 -12.65 33.63 -0.56
CA ILE A 403 -11.40 33.97 0.15
C ILE A 403 -10.20 33.96 -0.80
N GLY A 404 -10.25 33.09 -1.81
CA GLY A 404 -9.19 32.95 -2.79
C GLY A 404 -7.94 32.24 -2.25
N ILE A 405 -7.24 31.59 -3.16
CA ILE A 405 -5.91 31.03 -2.91
C ILE A 405 -4.93 32.15 -3.25
N VAL A 406 -4.37 32.82 -2.26
CA VAL A 406 -3.42 33.91 -2.50
C VAL A 406 -2.06 33.30 -2.79
N SER A 407 -1.77 33.08 -4.07
CA SER A 407 -0.43 32.77 -4.56
C SER A 407 0.23 34.06 -5.03
N ASN A 408 1.11 34.65 -4.22
CA ASN A 408 1.92 35.83 -4.59
C ASN A 408 3.20 35.42 -5.36
N HIS A 409 3.14 34.31 -6.11
CA HIS A 409 4.34 33.64 -6.59
C HIS A 409 4.89 34.25 -7.88
N LEU A 410 6.07 34.88 -7.80
CA LEU A 410 6.75 35.54 -8.94
C LEU A 410 7.12 34.57 -10.09
N SER A 411 7.26 33.27 -9.83
CA SER A 411 7.62 32.27 -10.88
C SER A 411 6.43 31.72 -11.69
N ASN A 412 5.21 32.25 -11.49
CA ASN A 412 3.98 31.85 -12.21
C ASN A 412 3.78 30.32 -12.32
N PRO A 413 3.64 29.59 -11.19
CA PRO A 413 3.42 28.15 -11.20
C PRO A 413 2.05 27.82 -11.83
N ILE A 414 1.90 26.60 -12.34
CA ILE A 414 0.61 26.07 -12.77
C ILE A 414 -0.23 25.84 -11.50
N ILE A 415 -1.36 26.54 -11.40
CA ILE A 415 -2.30 26.43 -10.28
C ILE A 415 -3.55 25.69 -10.76
N ASP A 416 -3.83 24.56 -10.12
CA ASP A 416 -5.06 23.79 -10.32
C ASP A 416 -5.87 23.77 -9.01
N VAL A 417 -7.15 24.10 -9.11
CA VAL A 417 -8.08 24.22 -7.98
C VAL A 417 -9.31 23.39 -8.27
N GLN A 418 -9.50 22.33 -7.48
CA GLN A 418 -10.67 21.45 -7.57
C GLN A 418 -11.60 21.67 -6.39
N LEU A 419 -12.86 22.01 -6.69
CA LEU A 419 -13.96 22.04 -5.72
C LEU A 419 -14.82 20.80 -5.93
N ALA A 420 -14.77 19.86 -4.99
CA ALA A 420 -15.53 18.62 -5.04
C ALA A 420 -16.76 18.74 -4.12
N GLY A 421 -17.90 19.10 -4.70
CA GLY A 421 -19.17 19.17 -3.97
C GLY A 421 -19.69 17.79 -3.61
N SER A 422 -20.03 17.57 -2.34
CA SER A 422 -20.84 16.41 -1.95
C SER A 422 -22.31 16.69 -2.27
N GLY A 423 -22.75 16.40 -3.49
CA GLY A 423 -24.11 16.69 -3.98
C GLY A 423 -24.97 15.44 -4.25
N SER A 424 -26.04 15.31 -3.46
CA SER A 424 -27.31 14.58 -3.65
C SER A 424 -27.32 13.06 -3.87
N TYR A 425 -27.69 12.30 -2.81
CA TYR A 425 -28.45 11.06 -2.94
C TYR A 425 -29.95 11.40 -2.96
N GLY A 426 -30.68 10.94 -3.98
CA GLY A 426 -32.12 11.14 -4.24
C GLY A 426 -32.33 12.31 -5.22
N ASP A 427 -32.99 12.19 -6.37
CA ASP A 427 -34.10 11.33 -6.81
C ASP A 427 -34.05 11.14 -8.36
N GLU A 428 -34.80 10.18 -8.89
CA GLU A 428 -34.75 9.65 -10.27
C GLU A 428 -34.94 10.63 -11.47
N ASN A 429 -34.38 10.20 -12.61
CA ASN A 429 -34.72 10.48 -14.02
C ASN A 429 -34.53 11.90 -14.58
N THR A 430 -33.46 12.12 -15.35
CA THR A 430 -33.53 12.35 -16.81
C THR A 430 -32.15 12.11 -17.44
N GLU A 431 -32.11 11.36 -18.55
CA GLU A 431 -30.91 11.08 -19.35
C GLU A 431 -30.21 12.36 -19.81
N VAL A 432 -28.91 12.49 -19.49
CA VAL A 432 -27.91 13.13 -20.36
C VAL A 432 -26.60 12.37 -20.19
N GLU A 433 -26.14 11.73 -21.26
CA GLU A 433 -24.81 11.12 -21.38
C GLU A 433 -23.71 12.14 -21.06
N ILE A 434 -23.00 11.94 -19.95
CA ILE A 434 -21.67 12.49 -19.75
C ILE A 434 -20.78 11.34 -19.29
N THR A 435 -19.82 11.02 -20.15
CA THR A 435 -18.78 10.00 -20.03
C THR A 435 -18.13 9.96 -18.64
N THR A 436 -18.51 8.97 -17.84
CA THR A 436 -17.84 8.53 -16.61
C THR A 436 -16.73 7.54 -16.96
N THR A 437 -15.56 8.07 -17.28
CA THR A 437 -14.28 7.34 -17.25
C THR A 437 -13.21 8.32 -16.84
N ASP A 438 -12.84 8.33 -15.55
CA ASP A 438 -11.50 8.70 -15.04
C ASP A 438 -11.40 8.71 -13.50
N GLU A 439 -12.49 8.51 -12.77
CA GLU A 439 -12.41 8.19 -11.34
C GLU A 439 -12.07 6.70 -11.18
N ILE A 440 -10.81 6.40 -10.80
CA ILE A 440 -10.26 5.17 -10.16
C ILE A 440 -8.83 4.81 -10.67
N LEU A 441 -8.29 5.47 -11.71
CA LEU A 441 -6.90 5.27 -12.13
C LEU A 441 -6.07 6.54 -11.98
N GLY A 442 -5.63 6.82 -10.75
CA GLY A 442 -4.79 7.99 -10.45
C GLY A 442 -3.86 7.85 -9.23
N GLU A 443 -3.59 6.64 -8.75
CA GLU A 443 -2.34 6.34 -8.02
C GLU A 443 -1.53 5.40 -8.91
N ILE A 444 -0.98 5.94 -10.01
CA ILE A 444 0.14 5.28 -10.69
C ILE A 444 1.31 5.34 -9.69
N PRO A 445 2.04 4.24 -9.44
CA PRO A 445 3.25 4.32 -8.66
C PRO A 445 4.21 5.27 -9.37
N ASP A 446 4.51 6.40 -8.73
CA ASP A 446 5.47 7.37 -9.23
C ASP A 446 6.81 6.65 -9.49
N LYS A 447 7.05 6.33 -10.76
CA LYS A 447 8.40 6.13 -11.28
C LYS A 447 9.08 7.49 -11.21
N ILE A 448 9.65 7.81 -10.05
CA ILE A 448 10.61 8.90 -9.96
C ILE A 448 11.87 8.42 -10.67
N ILE A 449 12.19 9.14 -11.72
CA ILE A 449 13.44 9.09 -12.49
C ILE A 449 14.60 9.26 -11.51
N ILE A 450 15.59 8.36 -11.64
CA ILE A 450 16.85 8.26 -10.88
C ILE A 450 17.44 9.63 -10.52
#